data_AF-A0A1V5U523-F1
#
_entry.id   AF-A0A1V5U523-F1
#
_cell.length_a   1.000
_cell.length_b   1.000
_cell.length_c   1.000
_cell.angle_alpha   90.00
_cell.angle_beta   90.00
_cell.angle_gamma   90.00
#
_symmetry.space_group_name_H-M   'P 1'
#
loop_
_entity.id
_entity.type
_entity.pdbx_description
1 polymer ?
#
loop_
_entity_poly.entity_id
_entity_poly.type
_entity_poly.pdbx_seq_one_letter_code
_entity_poly.pdbx_strand_id
1 'polypeptide(L)'
;MEATHHGPYIEKPAMFVEIGSNEECWRSDAAGCALAAAVTELICENSEAEAFVPAAAIGGPHYCAAFNRYMHGPDFAFGHICPKYNAGELDETMILQMADKTVPRAELFFIDWKGLGSESRGGIIGIIEKLGFEYRRA
;
A
#
# COMPACT_ATOMS: atom_id res chain seq x y z
N MET A 1 -7.23 0.78 3.29
CA MET A 1 -6.03 -0.05 3.14
C MET A 1 -5.38 -0.25 4.50
N GLU A 2 -4.52 -1.26 4.59
CA GLU A 2 -3.66 -1.51 5.76
C GLU A 2 -2.20 -1.51 5.34
N ALA A 3 -1.31 -1.20 6.28
CA ALA A 3 0.12 -1.24 6.06
C ALA A 3 0.58 -2.67 5.72
N THR A 4 1.72 -2.82 5.04
CA THR A 4 2.33 -4.14 4.84
C THR A 4 2.71 -4.73 6.19
N HIS A 5 2.11 -5.87 6.52
CA HIS A 5 2.31 -6.53 7.81
C HIS A 5 2.02 -8.04 7.70
N HIS A 6 2.41 -8.78 8.74
CA HIS A 6 2.29 -10.23 8.88
C HIS A 6 2.83 -11.05 7.68
N GLY A 7 2.73 -12.37 7.78
CA GLY A 7 3.06 -13.30 6.70
C GLY A 7 1.80 -13.83 6.01
N PRO A 8 1.95 -14.84 5.13
CA PRO A 8 3.22 -15.41 4.67
C PRO A 8 3.92 -14.52 3.63
N TYR A 9 5.22 -14.73 3.48
CA TYR A 9 5.94 -14.25 2.30
C TYR A 9 5.62 -15.15 1.09
N ILE A 10 5.24 -14.55 -0.04
CA ILE A 10 4.85 -15.24 -1.27
C ILE A 10 5.50 -14.53 -2.47
N GLU A 11 5.97 -15.30 -3.46
CA GLU A 11 6.62 -14.79 -4.69
C GLU A 11 5.62 -14.40 -5.80
N LYS A 12 4.40 -14.97 -5.76
CA LYS A 12 3.32 -14.61 -6.68
C LYS A 12 2.59 -13.35 -6.17
N PRO A 13 2.07 -12.49 -7.07
CA PRO A 13 1.20 -11.39 -6.67
C PRO A 13 0.03 -11.89 -5.83
N ALA A 14 -0.15 -11.30 -4.65
CA ALA A 14 -1.17 -11.66 -3.69
C ALA A 14 -1.57 -10.43 -2.87
N MET A 15 -2.81 -10.41 -2.40
CA MET A 15 -3.30 -9.41 -1.46
C MET A 15 -4.26 -10.05 -0.45
N PHE A 16 -4.40 -9.42 0.70
CA PHE A 16 -5.44 -9.75 1.66
C PHE A 16 -6.66 -8.84 1.42
N VAL A 17 -7.85 -9.43 1.53
CA VAL A 17 -9.14 -8.73 1.55
C VAL A 17 -9.86 -9.23 2.78
N GLU A 18 -10.18 -8.33 3.71
CA GLU A 18 -10.50 -8.70 5.10
C GLU A 18 -11.81 -8.08 5.60
N ILE A 19 -12.42 -8.75 6.58
CA ILE A 19 -13.54 -8.22 7.37
C ILE A 19 -13.02 -8.09 8.80
N GLY A 20 -13.08 -6.88 9.35
CA GLY A 20 -12.62 -6.59 10.70
C GLY A 20 -13.71 -5.92 11.55
N SER A 21 -13.54 -5.83 12.87
CA SER A 21 -12.36 -6.28 13.64
C SER A 21 -12.70 -7.27 14.75
N ASN A 22 -13.90 -7.85 14.75
CA ASN A 22 -14.33 -8.78 15.79
C ASN A 22 -15.21 -9.90 15.21
N GLU A 23 -15.53 -10.90 16.04
CA GLU A 23 -16.28 -12.08 15.65
C GLU A 23 -17.69 -11.77 15.12
N GLU A 24 -18.34 -10.72 15.63
CA GLU A 24 -19.63 -10.27 15.13
C GLU A 24 -19.51 -9.78 13.68
N CYS A 25 -18.48 -8.98 13.38
CA CYS A 25 -18.20 -8.55 12.01
C CYS A 25 -17.90 -9.74 11.08
N TRP A 26 -17.11 -10.71 11.54
CA TRP A 26 -16.73 -11.89 10.74
C TRP A 26 -17.92 -12.78 10.40
N ARG A 27 -18.95 -12.81 11.26
CA ARG A 27 -20.19 -13.58 11.06
C ARG A 27 -21.26 -12.82 10.29
N SER A 28 -20.98 -11.61 9.81
CA SER A 28 -21.94 -10.81 9.04
C SER A 28 -22.09 -11.32 7.62
N ASP A 29 -23.26 -11.88 7.30
CA ASP A 29 -23.60 -12.30 5.93
C ASP A 29 -23.49 -11.15 4.93
N ALA A 30 -23.89 -9.92 5.33
CA ALA A 30 -23.81 -8.76 4.47
C ALA A 30 -22.36 -8.39 4.12
N ALA A 31 -21.44 -8.43 5.10
CA ALA A 31 -20.02 -8.18 4.87
C ALA A 31 -19.39 -9.29 4.02
N GLY A 32 -19.74 -10.55 4.30
CA GLY A 32 -19.29 -11.70 3.51
C GLY A 32 -19.74 -11.63 2.05
N CYS A 33 -21.01 -11.28 1.80
CA CYS A 33 -21.54 -11.07 0.46
C CYS A 33 -20.84 -9.92 -0.28
N ALA A 34 -20.59 -8.79 0.40
CA ALA A 34 -19.88 -7.66 -0.20
C ALA A 34 -18.43 -8.02 -0.57
N LEU A 35 -17.70 -8.72 0.31
CA LEU A 35 -16.34 -9.18 0.05
C LEU A 35 -16.31 -10.19 -1.12
N ALA A 36 -17.21 -11.17 -1.11
CA ALA A 36 -17.29 -12.17 -2.16
C ALA A 36 -17.63 -11.55 -3.53
N ALA A 37 -18.54 -10.57 -3.56
CA ALA A 37 -18.86 -9.81 -4.76
C ALA A 37 -17.63 -9.07 -5.30
N ALA A 38 -16.94 -8.30 -4.45
CA ALA A 38 -15.75 -7.53 -4.84
C ALA A 38 -14.60 -8.42 -5.36
N VAL A 39 -14.35 -9.56 -4.71
CA VAL A 39 -13.33 -10.53 -5.16
C VAL A 39 -13.73 -11.18 -6.48
N THR A 40 -15.01 -11.49 -6.66
CA THR A 40 -15.51 -12.09 -7.91
C THR A 40 -15.41 -11.09 -9.06
N GLU A 41 -15.80 -9.84 -8.84
CA GLU A 41 -15.66 -8.74 -9.80
C GLU A 41 -14.19 -8.57 -10.22
N LEU A 42 -13.27 -8.49 -9.24
CA LEU A 42 -11.84 -8.37 -9.49
C LEU A 42 -11.25 -9.51 -10.35
N ILE A 43 -11.73 -10.74 -10.18
CA ILE A 43 -11.18 -11.92 -10.87
C ILE A 43 -11.87 -12.16 -12.23
N CYS A 44 -13.17 -11.91 -12.31
CA CYS A 44 -13.98 -12.27 -13.49
C CYS A 44 -14.10 -11.14 -14.50
N GLU A 45 -14.05 -9.89 -14.07
CA GLU A 45 -14.04 -8.77 -14.99
C GLU A 45 -12.63 -8.62 -15.56
N ASN A 46 -12.47 -8.92 -16.86
CA ASN A 46 -11.35 -8.44 -17.66
C ASN A 46 -11.55 -6.92 -17.83
N SER A 47 -11.39 -6.16 -16.75
CA SER A 47 -11.12 -4.75 -16.90
C SER A 47 -9.78 -4.67 -17.62
N GLU A 48 -9.77 -4.08 -18.82
CA GLU A 48 -8.52 -3.53 -19.33
C GLU A 48 -7.97 -2.70 -18.17
N ALA A 49 -6.82 -3.10 -17.62
CA ALA A 49 -6.29 -2.48 -16.43
C ALA A 49 -6.26 -0.97 -16.70
N GLU A 50 -7.12 -0.21 -16.00
CA GLU A 50 -7.04 1.24 -16.07
C GLU A 50 -5.58 1.59 -15.78
N ALA A 51 -5.04 2.59 -16.49
CA ALA A 51 -3.63 2.92 -16.43
C ALA A 51 -3.29 3.63 -15.11
N PHE A 52 -3.44 2.92 -13.99
CA PHE A 52 -3.02 3.36 -12.67
C PHE A 52 -1.50 3.47 -12.64
N VAL A 53 -0.99 4.50 -11.97
CA VAL A 53 0.43 4.58 -11.64
C VAL A 53 0.69 3.66 -10.43
N PRO A 54 1.49 2.59 -10.56
CA PRO A 54 1.81 1.72 -9.44
C PRO A 54 2.68 2.47 -8.43
N ALA A 55 2.30 2.44 -7.17
CA ALA A 55 2.92 3.24 -6.12
C ALA A 55 3.24 2.42 -4.86
N ALA A 56 4.23 2.89 -4.11
CA ALA A 56 4.50 2.46 -2.75
C ALA A 56 4.31 3.64 -1.80
N ALA A 57 4.10 3.40 -0.50
CA ALA A 57 3.87 4.48 0.45
C ALA A 57 4.62 4.29 1.77
N ILE A 58 5.01 5.41 2.40
CA ILE A 58 5.74 5.41 3.67
C ILE A 58 5.14 6.46 4.60
N GLY A 59 4.81 6.04 5.83
CA GLY A 59 4.28 6.86 6.90
C GLY A 59 2.84 6.53 7.31
N GLY A 60 2.28 7.36 8.18
CA GLY A 60 0.93 7.16 8.72
C GLY A 60 0.79 6.01 9.72
N PRO A 61 -0.41 5.86 10.31
CA PRO A 61 -0.76 4.71 11.15
C PRO A 61 -1.07 3.47 10.29
N HIS A 62 -1.35 2.35 10.97
CA HIS A 62 -1.66 1.05 10.35
C HIS A 62 -2.73 1.10 9.25
N TYR A 63 -3.80 1.90 9.43
CA TYR A 63 -4.91 2.01 8.48
C TYR A 63 -4.72 3.06 7.36
N CYS A 64 -3.50 3.53 7.15
CA CYS A 64 -3.09 4.27 5.94
C CYS A 64 -3.97 5.49 5.59
N ALA A 65 -4.47 6.22 6.59
CA ALA A 65 -5.48 7.26 6.40
C ALA A 65 -5.07 8.36 5.40
N ALA A 66 -3.77 8.74 5.38
CA ALA A 66 -3.24 9.72 4.44
C ALA A 66 -3.29 9.24 2.97
N PHE A 67 -3.28 7.92 2.75
CA PHE A 67 -3.21 7.31 1.41
C PHE A 67 -4.58 6.89 0.88
N ASN A 68 -5.53 6.52 1.76
CA ASN A 68 -6.87 6.04 1.36
C ASN A 68 -7.61 7.02 0.42
N ARG A 69 -7.38 8.33 0.55
CA ARG A 69 -7.99 9.34 -0.34
C ARG A 69 -7.58 9.21 -1.81
N TYR A 70 -6.43 8.61 -2.09
CA TYR A 70 -5.92 8.40 -3.46
C TYR A 70 -6.47 7.11 -4.10
N MET A 71 -7.22 6.30 -3.34
CA MET A 71 -7.89 5.10 -3.86
C MET A 71 -9.23 5.41 -4.55
N HIS A 72 -9.72 6.64 -4.43
CA HIS A 72 -10.97 7.06 -5.05
C HIS A 72 -10.69 7.74 -6.39
N GLY A 73 -10.35 6.95 -7.42
CA GLY A 73 -10.13 7.43 -8.78
C GLY A 73 -9.06 6.63 -9.55
N PRO A 74 -8.96 6.80 -10.89
CA PRO A 74 -8.09 5.99 -11.76
C PRO A 74 -6.61 6.40 -11.73
N ASP A 75 -6.12 7.04 -10.66
CA ASP A 75 -4.79 7.68 -10.69
C ASP A 75 -3.66 6.78 -10.17
N PHE A 76 -3.88 6.08 -9.06
CA PHE A 76 -2.82 5.36 -8.32
C PHE A 76 -3.30 4.01 -7.79
N ALA A 77 -2.39 3.02 -7.81
CA ALA A 77 -2.59 1.74 -7.16
C ALA A 77 -1.42 1.45 -6.21
N PHE A 78 -1.70 1.26 -4.92
CA PHE A 78 -0.65 1.02 -3.93
C PHE A 78 -0.34 -0.46 -3.78
N GLY A 79 0.95 -0.80 -3.84
CA GLY A 79 1.48 -2.09 -3.40
C GLY A 79 1.92 -2.03 -1.94
N HIS A 80 3.22 -2.00 -1.71
CA HIS A 80 3.77 -1.96 -0.35
C HIS A 80 3.60 -0.62 0.35
N ILE A 81 3.21 -0.67 1.63
CA ILE A 81 3.04 0.50 2.50
C ILE A 81 3.79 0.27 3.82
N CYS A 82 4.80 1.09 4.11
CA CYS A 82 5.52 1.07 5.39
C CYS A 82 4.89 2.08 6.37
N PRO A 83 4.43 1.67 7.56
CA PRO A 83 3.83 2.58 8.52
C PRO A 83 4.90 3.38 9.28
N LYS A 84 4.52 4.52 9.88
CA LYS A 84 5.47 5.45 10.52
C LYS A 84 6.35 4.81 11.62
N TYR A 85 5.84 3.80 12.31
CA TYR A 85 6.54 3.14 13.42
C TYR A 85 7.59 2.12 12.94
N ASN A 86 7.63 1.81 11.65
CA ASN A 86 8.69 1.01 11.01
C ASN A 86 9.57 1.83 10.06
N ALA A 87 9.18 3.07 9.75
CA ALA A 87 9.85 3.91 8.77
C ALA A 87 11.33 4.18 9.09
N GLY A 88 11.72 4.19 10.37
CA GLY A 88 13.12 4.37 10.79
C GLY A 88 14.05 3.18 10.49
N GLU A 89 13.49 2.01 10.21
CA GLU A 89 14.23 0.79 9.90
C GLU A 89 14.47 0.59 8.40
N LEU A 90 13.89 1.46 7.56
CA LEU A 90 14.03 1.36 6.11
C LEU A 90 15.43 1.75 5.66
N ASP A 91 16.07 0.83 4.93
CA ASP A 91 17.30 1.07 4.20
C ASP A 91 17.06 1.07 2.67
N GLU A 92 18.14 1.30 1.91
CA GLU A 92 18.10 1.31 0.43
C GLU A 92 17.60 -0.01 -0.16
N THR A 93 17.96 -1.14 0.46
CA THR A 93 17.56 -2.47 -0.02
C THR A 93 16.06 -2.66 0.19
N MET A 94 15.55 -2.27 1.36
CA MET A 94 14.13 -2.39 1.68
C MET A 94 13.27 -1.46 0.80
N ILE A 95 13.70 -0.22 0.56
CA ILE A 95 12.98 0.70 -0.32
C ILE A 95 12.96 0.18 -1.76
N LEU A 96 14.09 -0.36 -2.25
CA LEU A 96 14.12 -0.99 -3.57
C LEU A 96 13.19 -2.22 -3.63
N GLN A 97 13.17 -3.05 -2.59
CA GLN A 97 12.26 -4.20 -2.50
C GLN A 97 10.78 -3.77 -2.47
N MET A 98 10.42 -2.68 -1.80
CA MET A 98 9.04 -2.16 -1.83
C MET A 98 8.59 -1.86 -3.26
N ALA A 99 9.48 -1.32 -4.10
CA ALA A 99 9.18 -1.05 -5.49
C ALA A 99 9.16 -2.32 -6.35
N ASP A 100 10.21 -3.14 -6.27
CA ASP A 100 10.41 -4.31 -7.13
C ASP A 100 9.44 -5.47 -6.81
N LYS A 101 8.92 -5.55 -5.58
CA LYS A 101 7.92 -6.56 -5.19
C LYS A 101 6.47 -6.08 -5.31
N THR A 102 6.25 -4.86 -5.79
CA THR A 102 4.93 -4.41 -6.23
C THR A 102 4.75 -4.83 -7.69
N VAL A 103 3.54 -5.30 -8.06
CA VAL A 103 3.25 -5.77 -9.43
C VAL A 103 2.02 -5.03 -9.98
N PRO A 104 2.17 -4.22 -11.05
CA PRO A 104 3.43 -3.84 -11.73
C PRO A 104 4.39 -3.08 -10.82
N ARG A 105 5.69 -3.03 -11.17
CA ARG A 105 6.74 -2.38 -10.37
C ARG A 105 6.32 -0.96 -9.97
N ALA A 106 6.49 -0.60 -8.70
CA ALA A 106 6.17 0.76 -8.26
C ALA A 106 7.07 1.79 -8.93
N GLU A 107 6.47 2.86 -9.44
CA GLU A 107 7.15 3.97 -10.12
C GLU A 107 7.22 5.22 -9.25
N LEU A 108 6.35 5.30 -8.23
CA LEU A 108 6.17 6.48 -7.40
C LEU A 108 6.06 6.13 -5.91
N PHE A 109 6.69 6.94 -5.05
CA PHE A 109 6.51 6.85 -3.61
C PHE A 109 5.58 7.94 -3.06
N PHE A 110 4.66 7.59 -2.18
CA PHE A 110 3.90 8.55 -1.38
C PHE A 110 4.48 8.65 0.02
N ILE A 111 4.69 9.87 0.48
CA ILE A 111 5.24 10.17 1.80
C ILE A 111 4.15 10.87 2.61
N ASP A 112 3.68 10.26 3.70
CA ASP A 112 2.82 10.96 4.66
C ASP A 112 3.63 12.09 5.31
N TRP A 113 3.40 13.31 4.82
CA TRP A 113 4.24 14.44 5.16
C TRP A 113 4.06 14.85 6.62
N LYS A 114 2.87 14.64 7.19
CA LYS A 114 2.55 15.05 8.57
C LYS A 114 2.74 13.91 9.57
N GLY A 115 2.59 12.65 9.13
CA GLY A 115 2.70 11.47 9.99
C GLY A 115 4.12 11.01 10.25
N LEU A 116 5.09 11.37 9.40
CA LEU A 116 6.50 11.09 9.60
C LEU A 116 7.23 12.21 10.33
N GLY A 117 8.10 11.83 11.27
CA GLY A 117 9.05 12.74 11.92
C GLY A 117 10.03 13.33 10.91
N SER A 118 10.49 14.57 11.14
CA SER A 118 11.32 15.31 10.19
C SER A 118 12.64 14.61 9.85
N GLU A 119 13.27 13.97 10.84
CA GLU A 119 14.52 13.22 10.68
C GLU A 119 14.32 12.00 9.77
N SER A 120 13.41 11.09 10.13
CA SER A 120 13.08 9.91 9.32
C SER A 120 12.65 10.29 7.91
N ARG A 121 11.83 11.34 7.76
CA ARG A 121 11.37 11.82 6.46
C ARG A 121 12.53 12.28 5.57
N GLY A 122 13.52 12.99 6.13
CA GLY A 122 14.70 13.43 5.39
C GLY A 122 15.55 12.26 4.91
N GLY A 123 15.82 11.29 5.79
CA GLY A 123 16.59 10.09 5.45
C GLY A 123 15.91 9.24 4.36
N ILE A 124 14.60 9.00 4.51
CA ILE A 124 13.81 8.23 3.53
C ILE A 124 13.78 8.91 2.16
N ILE A 125 13.53 10.23 2.11
CA ILE A 125 13.53 10.97 0.85
C ILE A 125 14.89 10.90 0.17
N GLY A 126 15.98 11.04 0.94
CA GLY A 126 17.33 10.92 0.40
C GLY A 126 17.60 9.55 -0.25
N ILE A 127 17.10 8.47 0.35
CA ILE A 127 17.22 7.12 -0.23
C ILE A 127 16.38 6.99 -1.52
N ILE A 128 15.13 7.44 -1.51
CA ILE A 128 14.23 7.40 -2.67
C ILE A 128 14.85 8.14 -3.86
N GLU A 129 15.34 9.37 -3.63
CA GLU A 129 15.98 10.18 -4.66
C GLU A 129 17.29 9.53 -5.15
N LYS A 130 18.10 8.97 -4.25
CA LYS A 130 19.33 8.24 -4.60
C LYS A 130 19.05 7.05 -5.51
N LEU A 131 17.95 6.33 -5.27
CA LEU A 131 17.52 5.19 -6.08
C LEU A 131 16.83 5.61 -7.39
N GLY A 132 16.64 6.91 -7.62
CA GLY A 132 16.06 7.46 -8.85
C GLY A 132 14.54 7.41 -8.91
N PHE A 133 13.86 7.23 -7.78
CA PHE A 133 12.39 7.26 -7.72
C PHE A 133 11.87 8.68 -7.49
N GLU A 134 10.68 8.97 -8.03
CA GLU A 134 9.94 10.18 -7.67
C GLU A 134 9.15 9.97 -6.37
N TYR A 135 8.81 11.07 -5.69
CA TYR A 135 7.87 11.02 -4.57
C TYR A 135 6.83 12.13 -4.61
N ARG A 136 5.66 11.85 -4.01
CA ARG A 136 4.61 12.82 -3.73
C ARG A 136 4.37 12.94 -2.23
N ARG A 137 3.98 14.13 -1.82
CA ARG A 137 3.58 14.43 -0.45
C ARG A 137 2.09 14.08 -0.29
N ALA A 138 1.79 13.18 0.64
CA ALA A 138 0.44 12.90 1.11
C ALA A 138 0.13 13.74 2.36
#